data_AF-A0AAP3A4R1-F1
#
_entry.id   AF-A0AAP3A4R1-F1
#
_cell.length_a   1.000
_cell.length_b   1.000
_cell.length_c   1.000
_cell.angle_alpha   90.00
_cell.angle_beta   90.00
_cell.angle_gamma   90.00
#
_symmetry.space_group_name_H-M   'P 1'
#
loop_
_entity.id
_entity.type
_entity.pdbx_description
1 polymer ?
#
loop_
_entity_poly.entity_id
_entity_poly.type
_entity_poly.pdbx_seq_one_letter_code
_entity_poly.pdbx_strand_id
1 'polypeptide(L)' 'MITGVDYVFYSNKKPFDIEEDFVSLLKMKWRECIIDEFERTDSRLDLFFAKDKEMYSLFDEIGYSLNDHGEGCFMLVSS' A
#
# COMPACT_ATOMS: atom_id res chain seq x y z
N MET A 1 -0.61 -13.79 -2.14
CA MET A 1 0.80 -13.39 -2.02
C MET A 1 0.92 -12.07 -2.75
N ILE A 2 1.27 -10.99 -2.06
CA ILE A 2 1.48 -9.67 -2.67
C ILE A 2 2.97 -9.64 -3.06
N THR A 3 3.28 -9.84 -4.34
CA THR A 3 4.64 -10.00 -4.88
C THR A 3 4.89 -8.92 -5.93
N GLY A 4 5.42 -7.75 -5.53
CA GLY A 4 5.81 -6.70 -6.47
C GLY A 4 5.20 -5.34 -6.18
N VAL A 5 5.82 -4.33 -6.80
CA VAL A 5 5.83 -2.91 -6.38
C VAL A 5 4.51 -2.18 -6.69
N ASP A 6 3.72 -2.62 -7.69
CA ASP A 6 2.60 -1.80 -8.18
C ASP A 6 1.32 -2.63 -8.42
N TYR A 7 0.36 -2.54 -7.49
CA TYR A 7 -1.00 -3.05 -7.70
C TYR A 7 -1.92 -1.89 -8.06
N VAL A 8 -2.23 -1.73 -9.34
CA VAL A 8 -3.17 -0.69 -9.78
C VAL A 8 -4.61 -1.18 -9.63
N PHE A 9 -5.41 -0.47 -8.84
CA PHE A 9 -6.82 -0.79 -8.61
C PHE A 9 -7.71 0.19 -9.35
N TYR A 10 -8.41 -0.28 -10.38
CA TYR A 10 -9.41 0.51 -11.09
C TYR A 10 -10.80 0.27 -10.50
N SER A 11 -11.48 1.34 -10.13
CA SER A 11 -12.83 1.27 -9.58
C SER A 11 -13.65 2.48 -10.01
N ASN A 12 -14.95 2.26 -10.11
CA ASN A 12 -15.93 3.32 -10.41
C ASN A 12 -16.42 4.01 -9.12
N LYS A 13 -15.93 3.57 -7.95
CA LYS A 13 -16.20 4.20 -6.64
C LYS A 13 -15.24 5.36 -6.43
N LYS A 14 -15.61 6.32 -5.58
CA LYS A 14 -14.70 7.41 -5.23
C LYS A 14 -13.47 6.84 -4.52
N PRO A 15 -12.28 7.44 -4.71
CA PRO A 15 -11.04 6.96 -4.09
C PRO A 15 -11.15 6.73 -2.58
N PHE A 16 -11.79 7.66 -1.87
CA PHE A 16 -11.98 7.60 -0.41
C PHE A 16 -12.90 6.47 0.06
N ASP A 17 -13.86 6.05 -0.76
CA ASP A 17 -14.81 4.98 -0.42
C ASP A 17 -14.11 3.60 -0.45
N ILE A 18 -12.97 3.49 -1.13
CA ILE A 18 -12.19 2.25 -1.25
C ILE A 18 -11.14 2.18 -0.15
N GLU A 19 -10.57 3.33 0.20
CA GLU A 19 -9.48 3.46 1.17
C GLU A 19 -9.83 2.84 2.52
N GLU A 20 -10.95 3.23 3.12
CA GLU A 20 -11.31 2.82 4.49
C GLU A 20 -11.44 1.29 4.61
N ASP A 21 -12.18 0.67 3.68
CA ASP A 21 -12.39 -0.78 3.64
C ASP A 21 -11.07 -1.51 3.36
N PHE A 22 -10.28 -1.02 2.41
CA PHE A 22 -9.01 -1.63 2.03
C PHE A 22 -7.99 -1.59 3.17
N VAL A 23 -7.82 -0.42 3.80
CA VAL A 23 -6.93 -0.22 4.95
C VAL A 23 -7.37 -1.10 6.12
N SER A 24 -8.68 -1.17 6.38
CA SER A 24 -9.24 -2.02 7.43
C SER A 24 -8.90 -3.50 7.21
N LEU A 25 -9.13 -4.01 6.00
CA LEU A 25 -8.80 -5.39 5.65
C LEU A 25 -7.29 -5.67 5.70
N LEU A 26 -6.46 -4.72 5.26
CA LEU A 26 -5.01 -4.86 5.28
C LEU A 26 -4.46 -4.92 6.70
N LYS A 27 -4.93 -4.04 7.60
CA LYS A 27 -4.50 -4.04 9.01
C LYS A 27 -4.87 -5.31 9.78
N MET A 28 -5.87 -6.06 9.32
CA MET A 28 -6.15 -7.40 9.86
C MET A 28 -5.05 -8.42 9.51
N LYS A 29 -4.29 -8.19 8.43
CA LYS A 29 -3.19 -9.04 7.98
C LYS A 29 -1.84 -8.52 8.46
N TRP A 30 -1.60 -7.22 8.32
CA TRP A 30 -0.37 -6.54 8.69
C TRP A 30 -0.64 -5.57 9.84
N ARG A 31 -0.45 -6.03 11.08
CA ARG A 31 -0.77 -5.23 12.28
C ARG A 31 0.04 -3.95 12.39
N GLU A 32 1.32 -4.01 12.00
CA GLU A 32 2.27 -2.89 12.05
C GLU A 32 2.38 -2.16 10.70
N CYS A 33 1.35 -2.27 9.86
CA CYS A 33 1.35 -1.70 8.52
C CYS A 33 1.65 -0.20 8.55
N ILE A 34 2.65 0.20 7.78
CA ILE A 34 2.93 1.59 7.46
C ILE A 34 2.15 1.95 6.20
N ILE A 35 1.50 3.11 6.24
CA ILE A 35 0.77 3.69 5.11
C ILE A 35 1.35 5.08 4.92
N ASP A 36 1.89 5.33 3.73
CA ASP A 36 2.41 6.64 3.36
C ASP A 36 1.58 7.23 2.22
N GLU A 37 1.28 8.52 2.29
CA GLU A 37 0.38 9.19 1.37
C GLU A 37 1.20 10.04 0.39
N PHE A 38 1.17 9.62 -0.88
CA PHE A 38 1.91 10.31 -1.95
C PHE A 38 1.06 11.41 -2.59
N GLU A 39 -0.25 11.15 -2.77
CA GLU A 39 -1.18 12.12 -3.34
C GLU A 39 -2.59 11.94 -2.77
N ARG A 40 -3.23 13.04 -2.37
CA ARG A 40 -4.64 13.09 -2.00
C ARG A 40 -5.32 14.33 -2.58
N THR A 41 -6.23 14.10 -3.51
CA THR A 41 -7.08 15.13 -4.13
C THR A 41 -8.50 14.58 -4.33
N ASP A 42 -9.44 15.45 -4.71
CA ASP A 42 -10.84 15.04 -4.96
C ASP A 42 -10.97 13.95 -6.05
N SER A 43 -9.99 13.86 -6.95
CA SER A 43 -10.00 12.95 -8.10
C SER A 43 -8.86 11.94 -8.08
N ARG A 44 -8.03 11.90 -7.04
CA ARG A 44 -6.87 11.00 -6.99
C ARG A 44 -6.44 10.68 -5.57
N LEU A 45 -6.12 9.42 -5.35
CA LEU A 45 -5.53 8.91 -4.12
C LEU A 45 -4.40 7.94 -4.46
N ASP A 46 -3.20 8.26 -3.99
CA ASP A 46 -2.00 7.43 -4.14
C ASP A 46 -1.45 7.12 -2.74
N LEU A 47 -1.54 5.86 -2.33
CA LEU A 47 -1.09 5.36 -1.04
C LEU A 47 -0.02 4.28 -1.22
N PHE A 48 1.08 4.40 -0.49
CA PHE A 48 2.12 3.39 -0.38
C PHE A 48 1.92 2.56 0.89
N PHE A 49 2.08 1.25 0.78
CA PHE A 49 1.93 0.32 1.88
C PHE A 49 3.22 -0.48 2.08
N ALA A 50 3.67 -0.55 3.33
CA ALA A 50 4.69 -1.47 3.78
C ALA A 50 4.18 -2.24 5.01
N LYS A 51 4.55 -3.51 5.13
CA LYS A 51 4.07 -4.38 6.21
C LYS A 51 4.46 -3.88 7.60
N ASP A 52 5.67 -3.35 7.71
CA ASP A 52 6.29 -2.91 8.95
C ASP A 52 7.41 -1.91 8.63
N LYS A 53 8.02 -1.39 9.69
CA LYS A 53 9.10 -0.40 9.60
C LYS A 53 10.36 -0.94 8.93
N GLU A 54 10.67 -2.23 9.12
CA GLU A 54 11.86 -2.84 8.51
C GLU A 54 11.73 -2.87 6.99
N MET A 55 10.59 -3.36 6.49
CA MET A 55 10.28 -3.37 5.08
C MET A 55 10.26 -1.95 4.49
N TYR A 56 9.66 -0.99 5.21
CA TYR A 56 9.60 0.41 4.81
C TYR A 56 11.01 1.03 4.65
N SER A 57 11.88 0.86 5.66
CA SER A 57 13.24 1.39 5.62
C SER A 57 14.10 0.72 4.55
N LEU A 58 14.00 -0.59 4.37
CA LEU A 58 14.71 -1.29 3.30
C LEU A 58 14.27 -0.79 1.92
N PHE A 59 12.97 -0.58 1.71
CA PHE A 59 12.49 -0.05 0.44
C PHE A 59 13.06 1.35 0.14
N ASP A 60 13.17 2.22 1.14
CA ASP A 60 13.78 3.56 0.98
C ASP A 60 15.27 3.47 0.59
N GLU A 61 16.00 2.48 1.12
CA GLU A 61 17.43 2.30 0.84
C GLU A 61 17.72 1.65 -0.51
N ILE A 62 16.96 0.62 -0.89
CA ILE A 62 17.30 -0.23 -2.06
C ILE A 62 16.19 -0.30 -3.13
N GLY A 63 15.06 0.40 -2.93
CA GLY A 63 13.95 0.47 -3.87
C GLY A 63 13.13 -0.82 -4.02
N TYR A 64 13.46 -1.87 -3.27
CA TYR A 64 12.81 -3.17 -3.34
C TYR A 64 13.10 -3.99 -2.08
N SER A 65 12.07 -4.52 -1.42
CA SER A 65 12.23 -5.41 -0.26
C SER A 65 11.13 -6.46 -0.22
N LEU A 66 11.50 -7.69 0.13
CA LEU A 66 10.57 -8.78 0.44
C LEU A 66 10.88 -9.32 1.84
N ASN A 67 9.85 -9.70 2.58
CA ASN A 67 10.01 -10.47 3.82
C ASN A 67 10.16 -11.98 3.58
N ASP A 68 10.35 -12.75 4.65
CA ASP A 68 10.50 -14.22 4.62
C ASP A 68 9.32 -14.98 3.99
N HIS A 69 8.15 -14.34 3.87
CA HIS A 69 6.96 -14.89 3.23
C HIS A 69 6.82 -14.47 1.76
N GLY A 70 7.80 -13.74 1.22
CA GLY A 70 7.77 -13.19 -0.14
C GLY A 70 6.79 -12.03 -0.31
N GLU A 71 6.37 -11.37 0.77
CA GLU A 71 5.53 -10.17 0.71
C GLU A 71 6.39 -8.92 0.59
N GLY A 72 5.99 -7.96 -0.25
CA GLY A 72 6.70 -6.68 -0.43
C GLY A 72 5.78 -5.46 -0.34
N CYS A 73 6.39 -4.28 -0.47
CA CYS A 73 5.67 -3.02 -0.55
C CYS A 73 4.78 -2.95 -1.80
N PHE A 74 3.71 -2.17 -1.72
CA PHE A 74 2.86 -1.91 -2.88
C PHE A 74 2.18 -0.54 -2.83
N MET A 75 1.82 -0.02 -4.00
CA MET A 75 0.98 1.17 -4.15
C MET A 75 -0.50 0.80 -4.34
N LEU A 76 -1.40 1.60 -3.77
CA LEU A 76 -2.79 1.73 -4.19
C LEU A 76 -2.93 3.08 -4.90
N VAL A 77 -3.31 3.03 -6.18
CA VAL A 77 -3.60 4.21 -6.98
C VAL A 77 -5.06 4.16 -7.40
N SER A 78 -5.81 5.20 -7.09
CA SER A 78 -7.23 5.35 -7.46
C SER A 78 -7.48 6.74 -8.04
N SER A 79 -8.17 6.81 -9.17
CA SER A 79 -8.55 8.04 -9.86
C SER A 79 -9.90 7.95 -10.56
#